data_AF-A0A9P1GMW4-F1
#
_entry.id   AF-A0A9P1GMW4-F1
#
_cell.length_a   1.000
_cell.length_b   1.000
_cell.length_c   1.000
_cell.angle_alpha   90.00
_cell.angle_beta   90.00
_cell.angle_gamma   90.00
#
_symmetry.space_group_name_H-M   'P 1'
#
loop_
_entity.id
_entity.type
_entity.pdbx_description
1 polymer ?
#
loop_
_entity_poly.entity_id
_entity_poly.type
_entity_poly.pdbx_seq_one_letter_code
_entity_poly.pdbx_strand_id
1 'polypeptide(L)'
;MLAPWQHHFAGKALGCRMEFIKQFSVRFHPPGKGSSAEKVAAFKNYLHRTVEKDKETIEMSPWGAEAVGHALKALATAPKSVSFEVERVSKEESANVHFKSLGVAPWEEYLESRLMNTRLLAVTNESQVLKLARDVTNALQNAPDNAKAVRAFALWDDEAAIDVLVAGLAAVPSLYPFKKLSCVANVIHPVDDPRGRLFVYATFGAAAAPQPLTEKVFQAYPPGADPDPAKLKKFIAAVEDRIHQGDRVHMDGNGPDRIMNVVRALCYIKGFTAEFRVEWWKNTTGNKQGKVLRFKARRGQSWDEFNAIDFTETSLLKATSKTPVDKLSYAALAEVKRHQAVAVHCFSDDKEAVAVAIKALAAVPRVTDGSKLYCVPSFGRAGPDRKPVLRLYLRRYGQEASESKAESL
;
A
#
# COMPACT_ATOMS: atom_id res chain seq x y z
N MET A 1 -51.57 31.30 18.00
CA MET A 1 -52.18 30.00 17.67
C MET A 1 -51.31 29.32 16.64
N LEU A 2 -50.45 28.40 17.07
CA LEU A 2 -49.60 27.57 16.21
C LEU A 2 -49.64 26.16 16.77
N ALA A 3 -50.09 25.21 15.96
CA ALA A 3 -50.22 23.80 16.30
C ALA A 3 -48.85 23.09 16.20
N PRO A 4 -48.55 22.10 17.06
CA PRO A 4 -47.35 21.29 16.93
C PRO A 4 -47.56 20.13 15.96
N TRP A 5 -46.63 20.00 15.01
CA TRP A 5 -46.49 18.83 14.14
C TRP A 5 -45.89 17.66 14.93
N GLN A 6 -46.63 16.56 15.06
CA GLN A 6 -46.12 15.28 15.55
C GLN A 6 -45.64 14.44 14.36
N HIS A 7 -44.34 14.20 14.27
CA HIS A 7 -43.78 13.18 13.37
C HIS A 7 -43.76 11.83 14.06
N HIS A 8 -44.63 10.93 13.61
CA HIS A 8 -44.50 9.48 13.85
C HIS A 8 -43.34 8.93 13.01
N PHE A 9 -42.20 8.65 13.64
CA PHE A 9 -41.18 7.76 13.06
C PHE A 9 -41.45 6.33 13.53
N ALA A 10 -42.06 5.54 12.65
CA ALA A 10 -42.16 4.10 12.80
C ALA A 10 -40.79 3.47 12.45
N GLY A 11 -40.02 3.10 13.48
CA GLY A 11 -38.77 2.37 13.32
C GLY A 11 -39.01 0.94 12.83
N LYS A 12 -38.77 0.68 11.54
CA LYS A 12 -38.56 -0.70 11.05
C LYS A 12 -37.18 -1.16 11.50
N ALA A 13 -37.15 -2.09 12.44
CA ALA A 13 -35.94 -2.82 12.80
C ALA A 13 -35.49 -3.65 11.59
N LEU A 14 -34.47 -3.17 10.87
CA LEU A 14 -33.71 -3.95 9.90
C LEU A 14 -32.88 -4.96 10.70
N GLY A 15 -33.44 -6.15 10.91
CA GLY A 15 -32.71 -7.29 11.43
C GLY A 15 -31.64 -7.70 10.43
N CYS A 16 -30.40 -7.21 10.60
CA CYS A 16 -29.23 -7.74 9.93
C CYS A 16 -29.01 -9.19 10.41
N ARG A 17 -29.58 -10.14 9.66
CA ARG A 17 -29.31 -11.56 9.82
C ARG A 17 -27.89 -11.79 9.33
N MET A 18 -26.91 -11.84 10.25
CA MET A 18 -25.57 -12.31 9.92
C MET A 18 -25.66 -13.81 9.62
N GLU A 19 -25.86 -14.16 8.35
CA GLU A 19 -25.67 -15.53 7.89
C GLU A 19 -24.16 -15.81 7.87
N PHE A 20 -23.71 -16.67 8.78
CA PHE A 20 -22.38 -17.25 8.72
C PHE A 20 -22.33 -18.21 7.51
N ILE A 21 -22.10 -17.65 6.33
CA ILE A 21 -21.85 -18.43 5.12
C ILE A 21 -20.44 -19.02 5.26
N LYS A 22 -20.36 -20.31 5.61
CA LYS A 22 -19.12 -21.07 5.57
C LYS A 22 -18.67 -21.14 4.11
N GLN A 23 -17.75 -20.26 3.71
CA GLN A 23 -17.18 -20.27 2.37
C GLN A 23 -16.34 -21.54 2.19
N PHE A 24 -16.77 -22.41 1.28
CA PHE A 24 -15.98 -23.56 0.85
C PHE A 24 -14.97 -23.08 -0.20
N SER A 25 -13.70 -23.46 -0.05
CA SER A 25 -12.67 -23.19 -1.05
C SER A 25 -12.36 -24.47 -1.83
N VAL A 26 -12.40 -24.38 -3.16
CA VAL A 26 -12.03 -25.46 -4.08
C VAL A 26 -10.72 -25.10 -4.74
N ARG A 27 -9.72 -25.98 -4.55
CA ARG A 27 -8.40 -25.83 -5.13
C ARG A 27 -8.31 -26.57 -6.46
N PHE A 28 -7.78 -25.87 -7.45
CA PHE A 28 -7.57 -26.36 -8.79
C PHE A 28 -6.07 -26.42 -9.11
N HIS A 29 -5.68 -27.44 -9.87
CA HIS A 29 -4.32 -27.62 -10.39
C HIS A 29 -4.37 -27.56 -11.91
N PRO A 30 -4.13 -26.37 -12.52
CA PRO A 30 -4.17 -26.22 -13.96
C PRO A 30 -3.16 -27.16 -14.64
N PRO A 31 -3.54 -27.79 -15.77
CA PRO A 31 -2.64 -28.66 -16.51
C PRO A 31 -1.41 -27.88 -16.98
N GLY A 32 -0.22 -28.46 -16.80
CA GLY A 32 1.05 -27.85 -17.21
C GLY A 32 1.59 -28.40 -18.52
N LYS A 33 2.87 -28.16 -18.75
CA LYS A 33 3.58 -28.48 -19.99
C LYS A 33 3.34 -29.92 -20.46
N GLY A 34 2.95 -30.06 -21.73
CA GLY A 34 2.75 -31.36 -22.38
C GLY A 34 1.47 -32.11 -21.96
N SER A 35 0.53 -31.44 -21.30
CA SER A 35 -0.79 -32.03 -21.00
C SER A 35 -1.58 -32.27 -22.29
N SER A 36 -2.33 -33.37 -22.34
CA SER A 36 -3.21 -33.65 -23.49
C SER A 36 -4.36 -32.65 -23.60
N ALA A 37 -4.86 -32.44 -24.82
CA ALA A 37 -6.02 -31.57 -25.07
C ALA A 37 -7.26 -32.00 -24.24
N GLU A 38 -7.45 -33.31 -24.07
CA GLU A 38 -8.52 -33.88 -23.24
C GLU A 38 -8.40 -33.47 -21.77
N LYS A 39 -7.18 -33.48 -21.20
CA LYS A 39 -6.93 -33.03 -19.83
C LYS A 39 -7.20 -31.54 -19.67
N VAL A 40 -6.81 -30.74 -20.66
CA VAL A 40 -7.09 -29.29 -20.68
C VAL A 40 -8.60 -29.03 -20.76
N ALA A 41 -9.32 -29.76 -21.61
CA ALA A 41 -10.77 -29.65 -21.73
C ALA A 41 -11.49 -30.08 -20.44
N ALA A 42 -11.06 -31.20 -19.83
CA ALA A 42 -11.61 -31.68 -18.56
C ALA A 42 -11.42 -30.66 -17.44
N PHE A 43 -10.25 -30.02 -17.35
CA PHE A 43 -9.98 -28.94 -16.40
C PHE A 43 -10.93 -27.75 -16.61
N LYS A 44 -11.08 -27.27 -17.85
CA LYS A 44 -11.99 -26.16 -18.19
C LYS A 44 -13.44 -26.48 -17.79
N ASN A 45 -13.93 -27.66 -18.19
CA ASN A 45 -15.29 -28.10 -17.89
C ASN A 45 -15.54 -28.26 -16.38
N TYR A 46 -14.52 -28.66 -15.62
CA TYR A 46 -14.64 -28.74 -14.17
C TYR A 46 -14.71 -27.33 -13.54
N LEU A 47 -13.85 -26.41 -13.97
CA LEU A 47 -13.87 -25.03 -13.50
C LEU A 47 -15.19 -24.33 -13.84
N HIS A 48 -15.71 -24.49 -15.06
CA HIS A 48 -16.96 -23.88 -15.49
C HIS A 48 -18.15 -24.35 -14.65
N ARG A 49 -18.25 -25.66 -14.37
CA ARG A 49 -19.28 -26.21 -13.47
C ARG A 49 -19.17 -25.67 -12.04
N THR A 50 -17.97 -25.39 -11.55
CA THR A 50 -17.77 -24.76 -10.24
C THR A 50 -18.22 -23.29 -10.26
N VAL A 51 -17.88 -22.54 -11.32
CA VAL A 51 -18.32 -21.15 -11.50
C VAL A 51 -19.85 -21.04 -11.56
N GLU A 52 -20.53 -21.98 -12.21
CA GLU A 52 -22.00 -22.00 -12.28
C GLU A 52 -22.68 -22.16 -10.93
N LYS A 53 -22.07 -22.92 -10.01
CA LYS A 53 -22.62 -23.20 -8.67
C LYS A 53 -22.58 -22.00 -7.73
N ASP A 54 -21.74 -20.99 -8.00
CA ASP A 54 -21.70 -19.68 -7.34
C ASP A 54 -21.59 -19.69 -5.79
N LYS A 55 -21.07 -20.78 -5.21
CA LYS A 55 -20.98 -20.97 -3.74
C LYS A 55 -19.58 -21.29 -3.24
N GLU A 56 -18.62 -21.36 -4.16
CA GLU A 56 -17.28 -21.86 -3.89
C GLU A 56 -16.24 -20.82 -4.28
N THR A 57 -15.30 -20.55 -3.37
CA THR A 57 -14.10 -19.78 -3.67
C THR A 57 -13.16 -20.66 -4.49
N ILE A 58 -12.78 -20.23 -5.68
CA ILE A 58 -11.84 -20.90 -6.56
C ILE A 58 -10.43 -20.43 -6.23
N GLU A 59 -9.54 -21.37 -5.91
CA GLU A 59 -8.11 -21.12 -5.71
C GLU A 59 -7.30 -21.92 -6.74
N MET A 60 -6.39 -21.26 -7.45
CA MET A 60 -5.48 -21.89 -8.41
C MET A 60 -4.04 -21.46 -8.15
N SER A 61 -3.11 -22.41 -8.22
CA SER A 61 -1.68 -22.12 -8.20
C SER A 61 -1.01 -22.84 -9.38
N PRO A 62 -1.14 -22.30 -10.61
CA PRO A 62 -0.50 -22.89 -11.79
C PRO A 62 1.02 -22.85 -11.69
N TRP A 63 1.66 -23.90 -12.19
CA TRP A 63 3.12 -24.04 -12.23
C TRP A 63 3.60 -24.05 -13.69
N GLY A 64 4.36 -23.01 -14.06
CA GLY A 64 4.86 -22.80 -15.42
C GLY A 64 3.88 -22.07 -16.35
N ALA A 65 4.42 -21.54 -17.45
CA ALA A 65 3.70 -20.65 -18.37
C ALA A 65 2.45 -21.29 -19.00
N GLU A 66 2.51 -22.56 -19.43
CA GLU A 66 1.34 -23.25 -20.02
C GLU A 66 0.19 -23.41 -19.01
N ALA A 67 0.51 -23.73 -17.75
CA ALA A 67 -0.50 -23.85 -16.70
C ALA A 67 -1.14 -22.49 -16.39
N VAL A 68 -0.34 -21.42 -16.39
CA VAL A 68 -0.82 -20.04 -16.24
C VAL A 68 -1.75 -19.67 -17.39
N GLY A 69 -1.35 -19.95 -18.63
CA GLY A 69 -2.16 -19.73 -19.82
C GLY A 69 -3.48 -20.50 -19.78
N HIS A 70 -3.45 -21.79 -19.45
CA HIS A 70 -4.66 -22.61 -19.32
C HIS A 70 -5.60 -22.11 -18.22
N ALA A 71 -5.07 -21.70 -17.06
CA ALA A 71 -5.87 -21.13 -15.98
C ALA A 71 -6.58 -19.83 -16.42
N LEU A 72 -5.83 -18.89 -17.00
CA LEU A 72 -6.39 -17.60 -17.42
C LEU A 72 -7.39 -17.77 -18.57
N LYS A 73 -7.11 -18.64 -19.53
CA LYS A 73 -8.04 -18.97 -20.62
C LYS A 73 -9.33 -19.62 -20.10
N ALA A 74 -9.24 -20.50 -19.11
CA ALA A 74 -10.41 -21.13 -18.50
C ALA A 74 -11.31 -20.10 -17.79
N LEU A 75 -10.70 -19.15 -17.07
CA LEU A 75 -11.40 -18.02 -16.45
C LEU A 75 -12.03 -17.10 -17.50
N ALA A 76 -11.31 -16.80 -18.59
CA ALA A 76 -11.77 -15.91 -19.65
C ALA A 76 -12.96 -16.46 -20.46
N THR A 77 -13.08 -17.78 -20.56
CA THR A 77 -14.18 -18.46 -21.27
C THR A 77 -15.23 -19.02 -20.34
N ALA A 78 -15.24 -18.64 -19.05
CA ALA A 78 -16.24 -19.11 -18.11
C ALA A 78 -17.63 -18.55 -18.46
N PRO A 79 -18.72 -19.32 -18.19
CA PRO A 79 -20.08 -18.92 -18.55
C PRO A 79 -20.55 -17.65 -17.82
N LYS A 80 -19.90 -17.30 -16.72
CA LYS A 80 -20.09 -16.06 -15.96
C LYS A 80 -18.74 -15.37 -15.79
N SER A 81 -18.74 -14.06 -15.58
CA SER A 81 -17.53 -13.33 -15.24
C SER A 81 -17.02 -13.76 -13.86
N VAL A 82 -15.72 -14.05 -13.76
CA VAL A 82 -15.07 -14.40 -12.50
C VAL A 82 -14.15 -13.26 -12.11
N SER A 83 -14.45 -12.59 -11.00
CA SER A 83 -13.51 -11.66 -10.39
C SER A 83 -12.48 -12.44 -9.59
N PHE A 84 -11.20 -12.13 -9.75
CA PHE A 84 -10.12 -12.82 -9.05
C PHE A 84 -8.98 -11.88 -8.65
N GLU A 85 -8.34 -12.21 -7.53
CA GLU A 85 -7.05 -11.65 -7.14
C GLU A 85 -5.94 -12.44 -7.83
N VAL A 86 -4.88 -11.74 -8.24
CA VAL A 86 -3.67 -12.35 -8.76
C VAL A 86 -2.47 -11.85 -7.95
N GLU A 87 -1.71 -12.77 -7.37
CA GLU A 87 -0.54 -12.44 -6.56
C GLU A 87 0.63 -13.38 -6.86
N ARG A 88 1.84 -12.84 -6.68
CA ARG A 88 3.07 -13.63 -6.76
C ARG A 88 3.37 -14.20 -5.38
N VAL A 89 3.35 -15.52 -5.26
CA VAL A 89 3.69 -16.22 -4.02
C VAL A 89 5.10 -16.78 -4.17
N SER A 90 6.05 -16.27 -3.38
CA SER A 90 7.39 -16.88 -3.29
C SER A 90 7.39 -17.93 -2.18
N LYS A 91 7.50 -19.20 -2.55
CA LYS A 91 7.94 -20.26 -1.65
C LYS A 91 9.20 -20.84 -2.26
N GLU A 92 10.30 -20.75 -1.51
CA GLU A 92 11.57 -21.48 -1.74
C GLU A 92 11.94 -21.63 -3.23
N GLU A 93 12.70 -20.65 -3.72
CA GLU A 93 13.37 -20.61 -5.05
C GLU A 93 12.47 -20.54 -6.30
N SER A 94 11.19 -20.88 -6.21
CA SER A 94 10.22 -20.73 -7.31
C SER A 94 9.13 -19.71 -6.98
N ALA A 95 9.03 -18.69 -7.83
CA ALA A 95 7.91 -17.77 -7.76
C ALA A 95 6.74 -18.35 -8.55
N ASN A 96 5.64 -18.65 -7.85
CA ASN A 96 4.41 -19.11 -8.47
C ASN A 96 3.36 -18.00 -8.45
N VAL A 97 2.45 -18.03 -9.42
CA VAL A 97 1.28 -17.14 -9.43
C VAL A 97 0.15 -17.85 -8.70
N HIS A 98 -0.58 -17.11 -7.87
CA HIS A 98 -1.79 -17.58 -7.22
C HIS A 98 -2.99 -16.76 -7.69
N PHE A 99 -4.05 -17.45 -8.11
CA PHE A 99 -5.34 -16.86 -8.44
C PHE A 99 -6.34 -17.24 -7.36
N LYS A 100 -7.09 -16.25 -6.86
CA LYS A 100 -8.14 -16.45 -5.87
C LYS A 100 -9.41 -15.73 -6.30
N SER A 101 -10.52 -16.43 -6.52
CA SER A 101 -11.77 -15.78 -6.89
C SER A 101 -12.32 -14.92 -5.75
N LEU A 102 -12.85 -13.76 -6.10
CA LEU A 102 -13.57 -12.84 -5.22
C LEU A 102 -15.08 -12.99 -5.32
N GLY A 103 -15.57 -13.49 -6.46
CA GLY A 103 -16.97 -13.68 -6.73
C GLY A 103 -17.22 -13.96 -8.21
N VAL A 104 -18.46 -14.30 -8.51
CA VAL A 104 -18.93 -14.57 -9.87
C VAL A 104 -20.13 -13.65 -10.15
N ALA A 105 -20.20 -13.09 -11.34
CA ALA A 105 -21.32 -12.25 -11.77
C ALA A 105 -21.69 -12.53 -13.23
N PRO A 106 -22.94 -12.33 -13.65
CA PRO A 106 -23.31 -12.32 -15.06
C PRO A 106 -22.43 -11.36 -15.86
N TRP A 107 -22.16 -11.69 -17.13
CA TRP A 107 -21.29 -10.88 -17.97
C TRP A 107 -21.92 -9.50 -18.24
N GLU A 108 -23.24 -9.43 -18.38
CA GLU A 108 -24.00 -8.22 -18.64
C GLU A 108 -23.75 -7.17 -17.55
N GLU A 109 -23.83 -7.57 -16.27
CA GLU A 109 -23.56 -6.70 -15.12
C GLU A 109 -22.13 -6.16 -15.13
N TYR A 110 -21.17 -6.98 -15.55
CA TYR A 110 -19.78 -6.58 -15.67
C TYR A 110 -19.56 -5.58 -16.82
N LEU A 111 -20.13 -5.85 -17.99
CA LEU A 111 -19.97 -5.04 -19.19
C LEU A 111 -20.66 -3.68 -19.05
N GLU A 112 -21.82 -3.62 -18.40
CA GLU A 112 -22.54 -2.38 -18.08
C GLU A 112 -21.75 -1.47 -17.13
N SER A 113 -21.00 -2.06 -16.18
CA SER A 113 -20.37 -1.31 -15.10
C SER A 113 -18.99 -0.72 -15.43
N ARG A 114 -18.25 -1.18 -16.46
CA ARG A 114 -16.79 -0.87 -16.55
C ARG A 114 -16.13 -0.70 -17.93
N LEU A 115 -16.86 -0.52 -19.04
CA LEU A 115 -16.21 -0.50 -20.37
C LEU A 115 -15.84 0.87 -20.96
N MET A 116 -16.39 1.97 -20.43
CA MET A 116 -16.18 3.29 -21.02
C MET A 116 -14.93 3.97 -20.42
N ASN A 117 -14.04 4.44 -21.29
CA ASN A 117 -12.87 5.28 -20.96
C ASN A 117 -11.74 4.64 -20.13
N THR A 118 -11.51 3.34 -20.25
CA THR A 118 -10.36 2.67 -19.61
C THR A 118 -9.15 2.64 -20.54
N ARG A 119 -7.98 3.00 -19.99
CA ARG A 119 -6.69 2.93 -20.70
C ARG A 119 -6.43 1.49 -21.13
N LEU A 120 -6.03 1.32 -22.40
CA LEU A 120 -5.70 0.03 -22.98
C LEU A 120 -4.18 -0.17 -23.05
N LEU A 121 -3.70 -1.32 -22.61
CA LEU A 121 -2.29 -1.74 -22.64
C LEU A 121 -2.17 -3.01 -23.48
N ALA A 122 -1.46 -2.94 -24.60
CA ALA A 122 -1.12 -4.13 -25.38
C ALA A 122 0.09 -4.82 -24.75
N VAL A 123 0.00 -6.14 -24.58
CA VAL A 123 1.07 -6.99 -24.05
C VAL A 123 1.52 -7.95 -25.14
N THR A 124 2.82 -7.99 -25.35
CA THR A 124 3.52 -8.89 -26.27
C THR A 124 4.53 -9.74 -25.48
N ASN A 125 5.04 -10.80 -26.09
CA ASN A 125 6.15 -11.58 -25.53
C ASN A 125 7.44 -10.77 -25.26
N GLU A 126 7.64 -9.63 -25.94
CA GLU A 126 8.74 -8.69 -25.72
C GLU A 126 8.50 -7.70 -24.58
N SER A 127 7.27 -7.65 -24.04
CA SER A 127 6.92 -6.74 -22.98
C SER A 127 7.66 -7.09 -21.68
N GLN A 128 8.13 -6.07 -20.97
CA GLN A 128 8.81 -6.29 -19.69
C GLN A 128 7.80 -6.34 -18.54
N VAL A 129 7.78 -7.45 -17.79
CA VAL A 129 6.90 -7.69 -16.63
C VAL A 129 6.83 -6.48 -15.67
N LEU A 130 7.98 -5.96 -15.24
CA LEU A 130 8.03 -4.84 -14.31
C LEU A 130 7.60 -3.50 -14.93
N LYS A 131 7.76 -3.33 -16.25
CA LYS A 131 7.25 -2.15 -16.96
C LYS A 131 5.73 -2.19 -17.01
N LEU A 132 5.15 -3.34 -17.39
CA LEU A 132 3.71 -3.56 -17.39
C LEU A 132 3.10 -3.32 -16.01
N ALA A 133 3.69 -3.87 -14.94
CA ALA A 133 3.23 -3.68 -13.58
C ALA A 133 3.19 -2.19 -13.17
N ARG A 134 4.21 -1.41 -13.56
CA ARG A 134 4.26 0.05 -13.32
C ARG A 134 3.20 0.78 -14.14
N ASP A 135 3.01 0.41 -15.41
CA ASP A 135 2.04 1.04 -16.29
C ASP A 135 0.61 0.80 -15.81
N VAL A 136 0.28 -0.41 -15.36
CA VAL A 136 -0.98 -0.76 -14.70
C VAL A 136 -1.16 0.05 -13.41
N THR A 137 -0.14 0.08 -12.54
CA THR A 137 -0.19 0.82 -11.27
C THR A 137 -0.43 2.31 -11.49
N ASN A 138 0.31 2.92 -12.41
CA ASN A 138 0.20 4.33 -12.75
C ASN A 138 -1.16 4.65 -13.39
N ALA A 139 -1.68 3.77 -14.25
CA ALA A 139 -3.00 3.94 -14.85
C ALA A 139 -4.10 3.92 -13.78
N LEU A 140 -4.03 2.98 -12.83
CA LEU A 140 -5.00 2.87 -11.75
C LEU A 140 -4.90 4.00 -10.71
N GLN A 141 -3.72 4.55 -10.46
CA GLN A 141 -3.53 5.67 -9.53
C GLN A 141 -4.01 7.01 -10.10
N ASN A 142 -3.86 7.22 -11.40
CA ASN A 142 -4.25 8.45 -12.08
C ASN A 142 -5.65 8.37 -12.69
N ALA A 143 -6.32 7.23 -12.57
CA ALA A 143 -7.68 7.05 -13.01
C ALA A 143 -8.62 8.01 -12.26
N PRO A 144 -9.44 8.82 -12.95
CA PRO A 144 -10.47 9.61 -12.29
C PRO A 144 -11.45 8.68 -11.55
N ASP A 145 -12.14 9.19 -10.53
CA ASP A 145 -12.96 8.37 -9.62
C ASP A 145 -14.02 7.52 -10.33
N ASN A 146 -14.46 7.93 -11.53
CA ASN A 146 -15.40 7.20 -12.36
C ASN A 146 -14.77 6.08 -13.22
N ALA A 147 -13.45 6.06 -13.44
CA ALA A 147 -12.76 5.10 -14.31
C ALA A 147 -11.68 4.30 -13.56
N LYS A 148 -12.03 3.64 -12.45
CA LYS A 148 -11.09 2.88 -11.59
C LYS A 148 -10.57 1.55 -12.20
N ALA A 149 -10.45 1.46 -13.52
CA ALA A 149 -10.07 0.23 -14.23
C ALA A 149 -9.05 0.49 -15.36
N VAL A 150 -8.18 -0.47 -15.58
CA VAL A 150 -7.26 -0.53 -16.73
C VAL A 150 -7.47 -1.83 -17.49
N ARG A 151 -7.38 -1.78 -18.81
CA ARG A 151 -7.45 -2.96 -19.67
C ARG A 151 -6.06 -3.31 -20.16
N ALA A 152 -5.65 -4.55 -19.96
CA ALA A 152 -4.48 -5.11 -20.61
C ALA A 152 -4.91 -6.27 -21.50
N PHE A 153 -4.27 -6.47 -22.64
CA PHE A 153 -4.61 -7.59 -23.53
C PHE A 153 -3.38 -8.24 -24.15
N ALA A 154 -3.50 -9.54 -24.42
CA ALA A 154 -2.56 -10.33 -25.20
C ALA A 154 -3.31 -11.07 -26.32
N LEU A 155 -2.59 -11.49 -27.36
CA LEU A 155 -3.18 -12.37 -28.38
C LEU A 155 -3.49 -13.73 -27.75
N TRP A 156 -4.64 -14.31 -28.12
CA TRP A 156 -5.15 -15.55 -27.52
C TRP A 156 -4.25 -16.76 -27.75
N ASP A 157 -3.52 -16.77 -28.86
CA ASP A 157 -2.59 -17.81 -29.29
C ASP A 157 -1.13 -17.56 -28.84
N ASP A 158 -0.82 -16.40 -28.26
CA ASP A 158 0.52 -16.06 -27.77
C ASP A 158 0.67 -16.37 -26.27
N GLU A 159 1.06 -17.62 -25.97
CA GLU A 159 1.27 -18.07 -24.58
C GLU A 159 2.34 -17.26 -23.83
N ALA A 160 3.36 -16.78 -24.55
CA ALA A 160 4.43 -15.99 -23.93
C ALA A 160 3.94 -14.59 -23.54
N ALA A 161 3.14 -13.94 -24.38
CA ALA A 161 2.49 -12.68 -24.02
C ALA A 161 1.49 -12.84 -22.87
N ILE A 162 0.76 -13.96 -22.81
CA ILE A 162 -0.16 -14.27 -21.71
C ILE A 162 0.61 -14.45 -20.39
N ASP A 163 1.74 -15.16 -20.40
CA ASP A 163 2.60 -15.32 -19.23
C ASP A 163 3.12 -13.96 -18.74
N VAL A 164 3.63 -13.11 -19.64
CA VAL A 164 4.06 -11.74 -19.31
C VAL A 164 2.92 -10.91 -18.73
N LEU A 165 1.71 -11.01 -19.30
CA LEU A 165 0.52 -10.32 -18.82
C LEU A 165 0.22 -10.73 -17.36
N VAL A 166 0.14 -12.02 -17.08
CA VAL A 166 -0.15 -12.52 -15.73
C VAL A 166 0.97 -12.16 -14.76
N ALA A 167 2.23 -12.37 -15.13
CA ALA A 167 3.37 -12.03 -14.27
C ALA A 167 3.42 -10.52 -13.97
N GLY A 168 3.07 -9.67 -14.95
CA GLY A 168 2.98 -8.23 -14.78
C GLY A 168 1.88 -7.83 -13.80
N LEU A 169 0.69 -8.41 -13.93
CA LEU A 169 -0.43 -8.19 -13.02
C LEU A 169 -0.11 -8.69 -11.60
N ALA A 170 0.46 -9.89 -11.47
CA ALA A 170 0.87 -10.48 -10.20
C ALA A 170 1.97 -9.68 -9.47
N ALA A 171 2.73 -8.86 -10.20
CA ALA A 171 3.76 -7.98 -9.64
C ALA A 171 3.19 -6.63 -9.16
N VAL A 172 1.98 -6.23 -9.59
CA VAL A 172 1.36 -4.95 -9.18
C VAL A 172 1.24 -4.82 -7.66
N PRO A 173 0.77 -5.84 -6.90
CA PRO A 173 0.69 -5.74 -5.44
C PRO A 173 2.04 -5.41 -4.78
N SER A 174 3.17 -5.84 -5.34
CA SER A 174 4.50 -5.47 -4.77
C SER A 174 4.88 -4.00 -4.99
N LEU A 175 4.28 -3.34 -5.98
CA LEU A 175 4.44 -1.89 -6.20
C LEU A 175 3.45 -1.06 -5.39
N TYR A 176 2.40 -1.70 -4.86
CA TYR A 176 1.30 -1.05 -4.17
C TYR A 176 0.67 -1.99 -3.12
N PRO A 177 1.40 -2.34 -2.04
CA PRO A 177 1.10 -3.48 -1.15
C PRO A 177 -0.19 -3.34 -0.33
N PHE A 178 -0.83 -2.18 -0.38
CA PHE A 178 -2.00 -1.87 0.42
C PHE A 178 -3.32 -2.03 -0.35
N LYS A 179 -3.29 -2.25 -1.65
CA LYS A 179 -4.49 -2.66 -2.40
C LYS A 179 -4.20 -3.92 -3.17
N LYS A 180 -5.12 -4.87 -3.08
CA LYS A 180 -5.07 -6.05 -3.90
C LYS A 180 -5.49 -5.70 -5.33
N LEU A 181 -4.92 -6.39 -6.30
CA LEU A 181 -5.35 -6.25 -7.68
C LEU A 181 -6.51 -7.21 -7.94
N SER A 182 -7.70 -6.68 -8.19
CA SER A 182 -8.83 -7.46 -8.66
C SER A 182 -8.84 -7.45 -10.18
N CYS A 183 -9.03 -8.61 -10.77
CA CYS A 183 -8.99 -8.84 -12.21
C CYS A 183 -10.26 -9.55 -12.67
N VAL A 184 -10.66 -9.28 -13.91
CA VAL A 184 -11.64 -10.08 -14.65
C VAL A 184 -11.04 -10.35 -16.02
N ALA A 185 -11.03 -11.62 -16.45
CA ALA A 185 -10.49 -12.02 -17.74
C ALA A 185 -11.65 -12.27 -18.71
N ASN A 186 -11.53 -11.81 -19.95
CA ASN A 186 -12.49 -12.01 -21.02
C ASN A 186 -11.75 -12.34 -22.33
N VAL A 187 -12.41 -13.04 -23.25
CA VAL A 187 -11.92 -13.24 -24.61
C VAL A 187 -12.85 -12.56 -25.61
N ILE A 188 -12.26 -11.87 -26.59
CA ILE A 188 -12.99 -11.28 -27.70
C ILE A 188 -12.40 -11.84 -28.99
N HIS A 189 -13.26 -12.35 -29.87
CA HIS A 189 -12.93 -12.75 -31.23
C HIS A 189 -13.48 -11.68 -32.18
N PRO A 190 -12.65 -10.72 -32.63
CA PRO A 190 -13.11 -9.71 -33.57
C PRO A 190 -13.56 -10.37 -34.87
N VAL A 191 -14.62 -9.85 -35.50
CA VAL A 191 -15.13 -10.39 -36.77
C VAL A 191 -14.06 -10.30 -37.86
N ASP A 192 -13.23 -9.26 -37.81
CA ASP A 192 -12.22 -8.95 -38.84
C ASP A 192 -10.79 -9.45 -38.51
N ASP A 193 -10.58 -10.04 -37.33
CA ASP A 193 -9.27 -10.56 -36.90
C ASP A 193 -9.42 -12.03 -36.52
N PRO A 194 -8.82 -12.97 -37.28
CA PRO A 194 -8.92 -14.39 -36.94
C PRO A 194 -8.27 -14.72 -35.60
N ARG A 195 -7.43 -13.82 -35.07
CA ARG A 195 -6.79 -14.00 -33.77
C ARG A 195 -7.68 -13.41 -32.67
N GLY A 196 -8.13 -14.29 -31.79
CA GLY A 196 -8.77 -13.89 -30.54
C GLY A 196 -7.84 -13.03 -29.69
N ARG A 197 -8.42 -12.20 -28.82
CA ARG A 197 -7.69 -11.37 -27.87
C ARG A 197 -8.17 -11.70 -26.47
N LEU A 198 -7.22 -12.00 -25.58
CA LEU A 198 -7.47 -12.17 -24.17
C LEU A 198 -7.31 -10.82 -23.48
N PHE A 199 -8.40 -10.29 -22.94
CA PHE A 199 -8.41 -9.08 -22.13
C PHE A 199 -8.41 -9.43 -20.66
N VAL A 200 -7.62 -8.68 -19.87
CA VAL A 200 -7.75 -8.63 -18.42
C VAL A 200 -8.05 -7.20 -18.01
N TYR A 201 -9.17 -7.06 -17.33
CA TYR A 201 -9.61 -5.82 -16.73
C TYR A 201 -9.15 -5.81 -15.29
N ALA A 202 -8.26 -4.89 -14.94
CA ALA A 202 -7.70 -4.78 -13.61
C ALA A 202 -8.26 -3.55 -12.90
N THR A 203 -8.61 -3.71 -11.63
CA THR A 203 -9.00 -2.64 -10.70
C THR A 203 -8.28 -2.83 -9.37
N PHE A 204 -8.11 -1.77 -8.60
CA PHE A 204 -7.78 -1.96 -7.19
C PHE A 204 -9.01 -2.52 -6.46
N GLY A 205 -8.86 -3.69 -5.84
CA GLY A 205 -9.84 -4.28 -4.94
C GLY A 205 -9.90 -3.55 -3.61
N ALA A 206 -10.58 -4.17 -2.63
CA ALA A 206 -10.56 -3.69 -1.26
C ALA A 206 -9.12 -3.56 -0.74
N ALA A 207 -8.87 -2.57 0.12
CA ALA A 207 -7.58 -2.46 0.77
C ALA A 207 -7.29 -3.78 1.49
N ALA A 208 -6.09 -4.34 1.29
CA ALA A 208 -5.68 -5.49 2.08
C ALA A 208 -5.70 -5.06 3.54
N ALA A 209 -6.29 -5.87 4.42
CA ALA A 209 -6.16 -5.61 5.85
C ALA A 209 -4.66 -5.52 6.16
N PRO A 210 -4.19 -4.44 6.81
CA PRO A 210 -2.78 -4.31 7.14
C PRO A 210 -2.34 -5.54 7.94
N GLN A 211 -1.18 -6.11 7.61
CA GLN A 211 -0.60 -7.18 8.43
C GLN A 211 -0.48 -6.68 9.88
N PRO A 212 -0.76 -7.48 10.93
CA PRO A 212 -0.63 -7.02 12.30
C PRO A 212 0.77 -6.45 12.57
N LEU A 213 0.88 -5.45 13.43
CA LEU A 213 2.18 -4.93 13.85
C LEU A 213 2.99 -6.04 14.51
N THR A 214 4.28 -6.11 14.21
CA THR A 214 5.21 -7.06 14.81
C THR A 214 6.14 -6.32 15.78
N GLU A 215 6.62 -7.02 16.81
CA GLU A 215 7.65 -6.45 17.71
C GLU A 215 9.07 -6.61 17.17
N LYS A 216 9.24 -7.18 15.96
CA LYS A 216 10.57 -7.37 15.37
C LYS A 216 11.18 -5.99 15.07
N VAL A 217 12.43 -5.82 15.48
CA VAL A 217 13.17 -4.57 15.27
C VAL A 217 14.16 -4.76 14.12
N PHE A 218 13.95 -4.02 13.04
CA PHE A 218 14.89 -3.88 11.95
C PHE A 218 15.79 -2.65 12.18
N GLN A 219 17.10 -2.87 12.33
CA GLN A 219 18.07 -1.78 12.42
C GLN A 219 18.51 -1.36 11.01
N ALA A 220 18.25 -0.11 10.65
CA ALA A 220 18.63 0.48 9.38
C ALA A 220 19.68 1.58 9.56
N TYR A 221 20.58 1.71 8.59
CA TYR A 221 21.69 2.65 8.63
C TYR A 221 21.54 3.69 7.52
N PRO A 222 21.06 4.91 7.83
CA PRO A 222 20.85 5.93 6.81
C PRO A 222 22.18 6.35 6.20
N PRO A 223 22.24 6.49 4.87
CA PRO A 223 23.46 6.93 4.20
C PRO A 223 23.74 8.42 4.51
N GLY A 224 25.03 8.80 4.46
CA GLY A 224 25.51 10.15 4.78
C GLY A 224 25.26 11.19 3.69
N ALA A 225 26.11 12.23 3.66
CA ALA A 225 26.13 13.23 2.59
C ALA A 225 26.45 12.58 1.23
N ASP A 226 25.86 13.14 0.18
CA ASP A 226 26.06 12.76 -1.24
C ASP A 226 26.13 11.25 -1.50
N PRO A 227 25.10 10.49 -1.04
CA PRO A 227 25.13 9.05 -1.20
C PRO A 227 24.92 8.67 -2.65
N ASP A 228 25.55 7.56 -3.06
CA ASP A 228 25.21 6.88 -4.31
C ASP A 228 23.67 6.72 -4.40
N PRO A 229 23.01 7.24 -5.47
CA PRO A 229 21.57 7.16 -5.65
C PRO A 229 21.02 5.75 -5.52
N ALA A 230 21.78 4.73 -5.94
CA ALA A 230 21.38 3.34 -5.81
C ALA A 230 21.35 2.89 -4.34
N LYS A 231 22.32 3.31 -3.52
CA LYS A 231 22.33 3.03 -2.07
C LYS A 231 21.19 3.72 -1.35
N LEU A 232 20.93 4.99 -1.66
CA LEU A 232 19.80 5.72 -1.09
C LEU A 232 18.46 5.06 -1.44
N LYS A 233 18.29 4.65 -2.70
CA LYS A 233 17.09 3.93 -3.15
C LYS A 233 16.92 2.60 -2.42
N LYS A 234 17.98 1.82 -2.24
CA LYS A 234 17.96 0.56 -1.47
C LYS A 234 17.57 0.81 -0.01
N PHE A 235 18.12 1.85 0.62
CA PHE A 235 17.76 2.23 1.99
C PHE A 235 16.28 2.57 2.12
N ILE A 236 15.74 3.43 1.25
CA ILE A 236 14.32 3.81 1.25
C ILE A 236 13.43 2.57 1.08
N ALA A 237 13.74 1.72 0.09
CA ALA A 237 12.98 0.50 -0.18
C ALA A 237 13.00 -0.48 1.00
N ALA A 238 14.15 -0.63 1.68
CA ALA A 238 14.25 -1.51 2.85
C ALA A 238 13.44 -0.99 4.05
N VAL A 239 13.42 0.33 4.28
CA VAL A 239 12.59 0.94 5.33
C VAL A 239 11.11 0.78 4.98
N GLU A 240 10.73 1.02 3.73
CA GLU A 240 9.37 0.87 3.24
C GLU A 240 8.84 -0.55 3.43
N ASP A 241 9.58 -1.54 2.94
CA ASP A 241 9.23 -2.96 3.07
C ASP A 241 9.00 -3.39 4.53
N ARG A 242 9.90 -2.97 5.43
CA ARG A 242 9.82 -3.32 6.86
C ARG A 242 8.63 -2.68 7.56
N ILE A 243 8.39 -1.40 7.31
CA ILE A 243 7.21 -0.70 7.84
C ILE A 243 5.93 -1.36 7.31
N HIS A 244 5.87 -1.75 6.03
CA HIS A 244 4.70 -2.44 5.47
C HIS A 244 4.44 -3.82 6.10
N GLN A 245 5.50 -4.58 6.36
CA GLN A 245 5.44 -5.85 7.11
C GLN A 245 5.00 -5.68 8.57
N GLY A 246 4.92 -4.44 9.07
CA GLY A 246 4.54 -4.13 10.45
C GLY A 246 5.71 -4.19 11.43
N ASP A 247 6.95 -4.36 10.95
CA ASP A 247 8.15 -4.36 11.79
C ASP A 247 8.43 -2.94 12.35
N ARG A 248 9.09 -2.88 13.51
CA ARG A 248 9.66 -1.64 14.04
C ARG A 248 10.99 -1.36 13.34
N VAL A 249 11.22 -0.10 12.93
CA VAL A 249 12.48 0.30 12.27
C VAL A 249 13.25 1.27 13.16
N HIS A 250 14.47 0.88 13.53
CA HIS A 250 15.39 1.75 14.26
C HIS A 250 16.44 2.32 13.30
N MET A 251 16.65 3.64 13.34
CA MET A 251 17.63 4.33 12.49
C MET A 251 18.44 5.32 13.31
N ASP A 252 19.76 5.31 13.13
CA ASP A 252 20.65 6.25 13.81
C ASP A 252 21.08 7.37 12.86
N GLY A 253 20.51 8.55 13.06
CA GLY A 253 20.83 9.77 12.33
C GLY A 253 21.93 10.55 13.03
N ASN A 254 23.12 10.58 12.43
CA ASN A 254 24.23 11.44 12.86
C ASN A 254 24.47 12.53 11.80
N GLY A 255 24.15 13.77 12.16
CA GLY A 255 24.28 14.93 11.29
C GLY A 255 23.09 15.17 10.34
N PRO A 256 23.03 16.36 9.71
CA PRO A 256 21.88 16.83 8.94
C PRO A 256 21.53 15.95 7.74
N ASP A 257 22.52 15.48 6.99
CA ASP A 257 22.31 14.64 5.79
C ASP A 257 21.67 13.29 6.13
N ARG A 258 22.17 12.61 7.16
CA ARG A 258 21.59 11.33 7.60
C ARG A 258 20.19 11.51 8.13
N ILE A 259 19.95 12.56 8.92
CA ILE A 259 18.61 12.92 9.42
C ILE A 259 17.65 13.14 8.25
N MET A 260 18.07 13.93 7.25
CA MET A 260 17.26 14.19 6.06
C MET A 260 16.93 12.90 5.30
N ASN A 261 17.90 12.00 5.13
CA ASN A 261 17.67 10.71 4.45
C ASN A 261 16.73 9.79 5.23
N VAL A 262 16.77 9.77 6.57
CA VAL A 262 15.77 9.08 7.39
C VAL A 262 14.38 9.65 7.15
N VAL A 263 14.23 10.97 7.28
CA VAL A 263 12.93 11.64 7.11
C VAL A 263 12.38 11.43 5.69
N ARG A 264 13.23 11.47 4.66
CA ARG A 264 12.86 11.14 3.27
C ARG A 264 12.28 9.73 3.17
N ALA A 265 12.96 8.72 3.73
CA ALA A 265 12.47 7.35 3.69
C ALA A 265 11.09 7.22 4.36
N LEU A 266 10.89 7.88 5.50
CA LEU A 266 9.60 7.89 6.20
C LEU A 266 8.50 8.65 5.46
N CYS A 267 8.82 9.74 4.76
CA CYS A 267 7.86 10.47 3.93
C CYS A 267 7.43 9.70 2.67
N TYR A 268 8.25 8.75 2.20
CA TYR A 268 7.96 7.96 1.00
C TYR A 268 7.12 6.72 1.27
N ILE A 269 6.78 6.43 2.54
CA ILE A 269 5.88 5.33 2.89
C ILE A 269 4.49 5.58 2.29
N LYS A 270 4.01 4.61 1.50
CA LYS A 270 2.70 4.68 0.84
C LYS A 270 1.64 3.85 1.57
N GLY A 271 0.39 4.24 1.40
CA GLY A 271 -0.79 3.56 1.97
C GLY A 271 -1.02 3.86 3.46
N PHE A 272 0.05 3.88 4.24
CA PHE A 272 0.04 4.16 5.66
C PHE A 272 0.95 5.34 6.00
N THR A 273 0.69 5.94 7.15
CA THR A 273 1.62 6.87 7.77
C THR A 273 2.81 6.14 8.39
N ALA A 274 3.95 6.81 8.46
CA ALA A 274 5.12 6.35 9.18
C ALA A 274 5.22 7.12 10.49
N GLU A 275 4.79 6.51 11.58
CA GLU A 275 4.89 7.11 12.91
C GLU A 275 6.30 6.89 13.45
N PHE A 276 6.94 7.94 13.95
CA PHE A 276 8.21 7.79 14.62
C PHE A 276 8.33 8.66 15.86
N ARG A 277 9.15 8.18 16.80
CA ARG A 277 9.72 9.00 17.88
C ARG A 277 11.22 9.12 17.67
N VAL A 278 11.81 10.18 18.19
CA VAL A 278 13.25 10.40 18.14
C VAL A 278 13.78 10.71 19.53
N GLU A 279 14.93 10.14 19.87
CA GLU A 279 15.58 10.35 21.16
C GLU A 279 17.10 10.47 20.99
N TRP A 280 17.75 11.15 21.94
CA TRP A 280 19.20 11.16 22.03
C TRP A 280 19.71 9.82 22.55
N TRP A 281 20.52 9.12 21.76
CA TRP A 281 21.07 7.83 22.09
C TRP A 281 22.60 7.89 22.23
N LYS A 282 23.16 7.13 23.18
CA LYS A 282 24.61 6.99 23.32
C LYS A 282 25.10 6.03 22.24
N ASN A 283 25.92 6.53 21.32
CA ASN A 283 26.55 5.67 20.33
C ASN A 283 27.63 4.84 21.03
N THR A 284 27.38 3.54 21.19
CA THR A 284 28.34 2.57 21.72
C THR A 284 29.18 1.94 20.61
N THR A 285 28.89 2.25 19.34
CA THR A 285 29.54 1.67 18.18
C THR A 285 30.74 2.54 17.77
N GLY A 286 31.94 2.12 18.19
CA GLY A 286 33.24 2.71 17.83
C GLY A 286 33.95 3.48 18.95
N ASN A 287 35.22 3.83 18.74
CA ASN A 287 36.09 4.50 19.74
C ASN A 287 35.71 5.96 20.06
N LYS A 288 34.73 6.56 19.35
CA LYS A 288 34.27 7.92 19.61
C LYS A 288 32.93 7.89 20.34
N GLN A 289 32.97 8.15 21.64
CA GLN A 289 31.76 8.39 22.42
C GLN A 289 31.06 9.64 21.88
N GLY A 290 29.87 9.45 21.28
CA GLY A 290 29.07 10.54 20.71
C GLY A 290 27.58 10.31 20.96
N LYS A 291 26.80 11.39 21.00
CA LYS A 291 25.34 11.31 21.01
C LYS A 291 24.83 11.31 19.58
N VAL A 292 23.95 10.38 19.25
CA VAL A 292 23.26 10.31 17.95
C VAL A 292 21.76 10.46 18.17
N LEU A 293 21.01 10.79 17.12
CA LEU A 293 19.55 10.76 17.16
C LEU A 293 19.07 9.39 16.70
N ARG A 294 18.41 8.66 17.60
CA ARG A 294 17.80 7.37 17.27
C ARG A 294 16.34 7.59 16.96
N PHE A 295 15.96 7.28 15.73
CA PHE A 295 14.59 7.23 15.27
C PHE A 295 14.05 5.83 15.53
N LYS A 296 12.87 5.76 16.14
CA LYS A 296 12.10 4.52 16.32
C LYS A 296 10.80 4.69 15.56
N ALA A 297 10.75 4.13 14.36
CA ALA A 297 9.63 4.23 13.45
C ALA A 297 8.81 2.93 13.45
N ARG A 298 7.51 3.05 13.18
CA ARG A 298 6.57 1.95 12.97
C ARG A 298 5.51 2.38 11.96
N ARG A 299 4.74 1.41 11.46
CA ARG A 299 3.55 1.72 10.67
C ARG A 299 2.49 2.34 11.56
N GLY A 300 1.94 3.47 11.15
CA GLY A 300 0.77 4.08 11.77
C GLY A 300 -0.52 3.68 11.08
N GLN A 301 -1.56 4.48 11.29
CA GLN A 301 -2.84 4.39 10.58
C GLN A 301 -2.72 4.70 9.08
N SER A 302 -3.78 4.41 8.32
CA SER A 302 -3.85 4.77 6.90
C SER A 302 -3.77 6.28 6.68
N TRP A 303 -3.38 6.71 5.48
CA TRP A 303 -3.40 8.15 5.16
C TRP A 303 -4.81 8.74 5.21
N ASP A 304 -5.85 7.99 4.87
CA ASP A 304 -7.23 8.46 4.92
C ASP A 304 -7.67 8.72 6.37
N GLU A 305 -7.40 7.77 7.29
CA GLU A 305 -7.65 7.95 8.72
C GLU A 305 -6.82 9.11 9.31
N PHE A 306 -5.57 9.26 8.86
CA PHE A 306 -4.73 10.36 9.29
C PHE A 306 -5.21 11.73 8.80
N ASN A 307 -5.64 11.82 7.54
CA ASN A 307 -6.13 13.07 6.95
C ASN A 307 -7.51 13.48 7.50
N ALA A 308 -8.23 12.56 8.16
CA ALA A 308 -9.44 12.90 8.91
C ALA A 308 -9.15 13.69 10.19
N ILE A 309 -7.89 13.79 10.62
CA ILE A 309 -7.48 14.63 11.75
C ILE A 309 -7.44 16.09 11.30
N ASP A 310 -8.19 16.94 11.98
CA ASP A 310 -8.19 18.37 11.73
C ASP A 310 -6.98 19.06 12.38
N PHE A 311 -6.12 19.66 11.56
CA PHE A 311 -4.98 20.47 12.00
C PHE A 311 -5.23 21.98 11.86
N THR A 312 -6.41 22.41 11.41
CA THR A 312 -6.73 23.81 11.12
C THR A 312 -6.74 24.70 12.37
N GLU A 313 -7.05 24.12 13.52
CA GLU A 313 -7.05 24.83 14.82
C GLU A 313 -5.65 24.97 15.45
N THR A 314 -4.63 24.31 14.89
CA THR A 314 -3.28 24.29 15.46
C THR A 314 -2.43 25.47 14.98
N SER A 315 -1.59 26.02 15.85
CA SER A 315 -0.62 27.03 15.43
C SER A 315 0.38 26.44 14.43
N LEU A 316 0.63 27.16 13.33
CA LEU A 316 1.63 26.78 12.35
C LEU A 316 3.05 27.12 12.85
N LEU A 317 3.76 26.13 13.37
CA LEU A 317 5.15 26.29 13.79
C LEU A 317 6.09 26.17 12.60
N LYS A 318 7.10 27.05 12.51
CA LYS A 318 8.09 27.05 11.43
C LYS A 318 9.51 26.87 11.98
N ALA A 319 10.25 25.94 11.41
CA ALA A 319 11.64 25.68 11.71
C ALA A 319 12.54 26.16 10.57
N THR A 320 13.65 26.79 10.93
CA THR A 320 14.75 27.21 10.06
C THR A 320 16.06 26.72 10.65
N SER A 321 17.15 26.78 9.89
CA SER A 321 18.50 26.47 10.40
C SER A 321 18.93 27.31 11.62
N LYS A 322 18.28 28.46 11.85
CA LYS A 322 18.56 29.37 12.97
C LYS A 322 17.57 29.25 14.14
N THR A 323 16.53 28.42 14.01
CA THR A 323 15.51 28.28 15.05
C THR A 323 16.13 27.64 16.30
N PRO A 324 16.01 28.24 17.50
CA PRO A 324 16.54 27.63 18.72
C PRO A 324 15.77 26.34 19.06
N VAL A 325 16.51 25.24 19.20
CA VAL A 325 15.97 23.88 19.44
C VAL A 325 15.02 23.85 20.64
N ASP A 326 15.43 24.43 21.77
CA ASP A 326 14.64 24.40 23.00
C ASP A 326 13.36 25.24 22.90
N LYS A 327 13.41 26.40 22.24
CA LYS A 327 12.20 27.21 22.03
C LYS A 327 11.18 26.48 21.16
N LEU A 328 11.64 25.79 20.11
CA LEU A 328 10.77 25.00 19.24
C LEU A 328 10.18 23.79 19.98
N SER A 329 10.95 23.11 20.83
CA SER A 329 10.47 21.95 21.60
C SER A 329 9.38 22.35 22.61
N TYR A 330 9.56 23.48 23.32
CA TYR A 330 8.54 24.02 24.21
C TYR A 330 7.28 24.46 23.47
N ALA A 331 7.41 25.17 22.34
CA ALA A 331 6.28 25.61 21.54
C ALA A 331 5.48 24.41 21.00
N ALA A 332 6.15 23.42 20.43
CA ALA A 332 5.52 22.21 19.93
C ALA A 332 4.76 21.46 21.03
N LEU A 333 5.36 21.30 22.21
CA LEU A 333 4.71 20.66 23.33
C LEU A 333 3.49 21.45 23.82
N ALA A 334 3.60 22.78 23.94
CA ALA A 334 2.51 23.62 24.41
C ALA A 334 1.29 23.50 23.49
N GLU A 335 1.52 23.50 22.17
CA GLU A 335 0.47 23.27 21.18
C GLU A 335 -0.14 21.88 21.28
N VAL A 336 0.68 20.82 21.39
CA VAL A 336 0.17 19.45 21.58
C VAL A 336 -0.62 19.32 22.88
N LYS A 337 -0.23 19.97 23.97
CA LYS A 337 -1.01 19.95 25.23
C LYS A 337 -2.37 20.62 25.05
N ARG A 338 -2.42 21.70 24.27
CA ARG A 338 -3.62 22.53 24.06
C ARG A 338 -4.59 21.88 23.06
N HIS A 339 -4.10 21.42 21.92
CA HIS A 339 -4.90 20.93 20.79
C HIS A 339 -4.73 19.43 20.49
N GLN A 340 -3.99 18.69 21.33
CA GLN A 340 -3.61 17.28 21.11
C GLN A 340 -2.72 17.02 19.88
N ALA A 341 -2.49 18.02 19.04
CA ALA A 341 -1.66 17.94 17.85
C ALA A 341 -1.03 19.30 17.50
N VAL A 342 0.03 19.28 16.67
CA VAL A 342 0.60 20.47 16.03
C VAL A 342 1.35 20.09 14.76
N ALA A 343 1.43 20.99 13.78
CA ALA A 343 2.30 20.82 12.62
C ALA A 343 3.54 21.74 12.70
N VAL A 344 4.73 21.16 12.53
CA VAL A 344 5.99 21.90 12.36
C VAL A 344 6.41 21.85 10.91
N HIS A 345 6.61 23.01 10.30
CA HIS A 345 6.95 23.15 8.88
C HIS A 345 8.39 23.64 8.72
N CYS A 346 9.11 23.08 7.76
CA CYS A 346 10.39 23.60 7.29
C CYS A 346 10.51 23.37 5.78
N PHE A 347 11.43 24.07 5.12
CA PHE A 347 11.72 23.78 3.72
C PHE A 347 12.43 22.43 3.60
N SER A 348 11.99 21.60 2.66
CA SER A 348 12.52 20.22 2.54
C SER A 348 13.90 20.16 1.90
N ASP A 349 14.38 21.25 1.29
CA ASP A 349 15.73 21.38 0.75
C ASP A 349 16.74 21.95 1.78
N ASP A 350 16.27 22.55 2.88
CA ASP A 350 17.11 22.99 4.00
C ASP A 350 17.32 21.86 5.03
N LYS A 351 18.33 21.03 4.79
CA LYS A 351 18.69 19.91 5.69
C LYS A 351 19.00 20.35 7.12
N GLU A 352 19.49 21.58 7.33
CA GLU A 352 19.78 22.10 8.66
C GLU A 352 18.48 22.43 9.40
N ALA A 353 17.51 23.06 8.73
CA ALA A 353 16.19 23.30 9.30
C ALA A 353 15.47 21.98 9.68
N VAL A 354 15.57 20.96 8.83
CA VAL A 354 15.05 19.62 9.14
C VAL A 354 15.76 19.05 10.37
N ALA A 355 17.09 19.14 10.43
CA ALA A 355 17.85 18.69 11.59
C ALA A 355 17.49 19.42 12.88
N VAL A 356 17.26 20.74 12.84
CA VAL A 356 16.78 21.54 13.97
C VAL A 356 15.40 21.05 14.43
N ALA A 357 14.46 20.84 13.51
CA ALA A 357 13.12 20.36 13.84
C ALA A 357 13.16 18.99 14.52
N ILE A 358 13.94 18.04 13.99
CA ILE A 358 14.11 16.71 14.59
C ILE A 358 14.81 16.78 15.95
N LYS A 359 15.86 17.60 16.10
CA LYS A 359 16.53 17.81 17.40
C LYS A 359 15.56 18.37 18.45
N ALA A 360 14.64 19.25 18.05
CA ALA A 360 13.62 19.78 18.95
C ALA A 360 12.68 18.68 19.45
N LEU A 361 12.26 17.76 18.57
CA LEU A 361 11.49 16.57 18.98
C LEU A 361 12.24 15.71 20.00
N ALA A 362 13.53 15.46 19.77
CA ALA A 362 14.36 14.67 20.67
C ALA A 362 14.66 15.37 22.01
N ALA A 363 14.49 16.69 22.08
CA ALA A 363 14.67 17.48 23.29
C ALA A 363 13.42 17.48 24.19
N VAL A 364 12.22 17.19 23.64
CA VAL A 364 10.95 17.24 24.40
C VAL A 364 10.99 16.47 25.73
N PRO A 365 11.51 15.23 25.81
CA PRO A 365 11.55 14.51 27.08
C PRO A 365 12.43 15.14 28.15
N ARG A 366 13.41 15.99 27.77
CA ARG A 366 14.29 16.69 28.72
C ARG A 366 13.68 17.98 29.25
N VAL A 367 12.83 18.61 28.45
CA VAL A 367 12.13 19.86 28.83
C VAL A 367 10.78 19.59 29.51
N THR A 368 10.48 18.32 29.80
CA THR A 368 9.24 17.84 30.42
C THR A 368 9.51 16.73 31.42
N ASP A 369 8.48 16.29 32.12
CA ASP A 369 8.49 15.09 32.98
C ASP A 369 8.53 13.79 32.16
N GLY A 370 9.46 13.69 31.20
CA GLY A 370 9.64 12.52 30.34
C GLY A 370 8.58 12.33 29.26
N SER A 371 7.76 13.35 28.96
CA SER A 371 6.77 13.29 27.89
C SER A 371 7.45 13.07 26.54
N LYS A 372 6.90 12.15 25.75
CA LYS A 372 7.36 11.85 24.39
C LYS A 372 6.30 12.29 23.39
N LEU A 373 6.75 12.68 22.19
CA LEU A 373 5.87 12.96 21.06
C LEU A 373 6.10 11.91 19.97
N TYR A 374 5.02 11.53 19.30
CA TYR A 374 5.08 10.87 18.00
C TYR A 374 5.00 11.90 16.89
N CYS A 375 5.61 11.56 15.76
CA CYS A 375 5.65 12.38 14.57
C CYS A 375 5.26 11.56 13.34
N VAL A 376 4.45 12.14 12.47
CA VAL A 376 4.22 11.66 11.10
C VAL A 376 4.81 12.69 10.14
N PRO A 377 5.81 12.34 9.33
CA PRO A 377 6.42 13.25 8.38
C PRO A 377 5.71 13.18 7.03
N SER A 378 5.57 14.32 6.35
CA SER A 378 4.96 14.39 5.02
C SER A 378 5.60 15.48 4.17
N PHE A 379 5.82 15.20 2.88
CA PHE A 379 6.18 16.22 1.92
C PHE A 379 4.94 16.94 1.40
N GLY A 380 5.04 18.26 1.31
CA GLY A 380 4.00 19.10 0.74
C GLY A 380 4.58 20.23 -0.08
N ARG A 381 3.70 21.14 -0.47
CA ARG A 381 4.05 22.40 -1.13
C ARG A 381 3.43 23.55 -0.35
N ALA A 382 4.11 24.70 -0.31
CA ALA A 382 3.62 25.90 0.36
C ALA A 382 3.85 27.16 -0.49
N GLY A 383 2.94 28.12 -0.34
CA GLY A 383 2.97 29.40 -1.05
C GLY A 383 2.59 29.34 -2.53
N PRO A 384 2.48 30.50 -3.20
CA PRO A 384 2.15 30.59 -4.63
C PRO A 384 3.19 29.88 -5.51
N ASP A 385 4.47 29.95 -5.13
CA ASP A 385 5.58 29.30 -5.85
C ASP A 385 5.63 27.77 -5.66
N ARG A 386 4.70 27.21 -4.85
CA ARG A 386 4.64 25.78 -4.53
C ARG A 386 5.98 25.20 -4.05
N LYS A 387 6.73 25.96 -3.24
CA LYS A 387 8.03 25.55 -2.69
C LYS A 387 7.87 24.25 -1.90
N PRO A 388 8.81 23.30 -2.04
CA PRO A 388 8.70 22.02 -1.38
C PRO A 388 8.95 22.21 0.13
N VAL A 389 8.02 21.69 0.94
CA VAL A 389 8.08 21.79 2.40
C VAL A 389 7.99 20.42 3.03
N LEU A 390 8.68 20.23 4.13
CA LEU A 390 8.48 19.12 5.05
C LEU A 390 7.51 19.58 6.13
N ARG A 391 6.48 18.76 6.38
CA ARG A 391 5.54 18.92 7.49
C ARG A 391 5.76 17.77 8.47
N LEU A 392 5.92 18.10 9.74
CA LEU A 392 6.05 17.16 10.84
C LEU A 392 4.81 17.30 11.72
N TYR A 393 3.89 16.34 11.63
CA TYR A 393 2.67 16.35 12.43
C TYR A 393 2.92 15.63 13.74
N LEU A 394 2.80 16.35 14.85
CA LEU A 394 3.20 15.88 16.18
C LEU A 394 1.97 15.62 17.04
N ARG A 395 2.00 14.54 17.82
CA ARG A 395 0.96 14.16 18.79
C ARG A 395 1.58 13.57 20.05
N ARG A 396 0.81 13.50 21.15
CA ARG A 396 1.27 12.92 22.41
C ARG A 396 1.48 11.40 22.28
N TYR A 397 2.59 10.90 22.83
CA TYR A 397 2.86 9.46 22.94
C TYR A 397 1.92 8.82 23.96
N GLY A 398 1.18 7.76 23.57
CA GLY A 398 0.39 6.94 24.49
C GLY A 398 -1.11 7.25 24.59
N GLN A 399 -1.71 7.88 23.59
CA GLN A 399 -3.19 7.97 23.49
C GLN A 399 -3.81 6.76 22.77
N GLU A 400 -2.99 5.82 22.30
CA GLU A 400 -3.43 4.47 21.93
C GLU A 400 -3.44 3.61 23.20
N ALA A 401 -4.59 3.03 23.50
CA ALA A 401 -4.79 2.15 24.65
C ALA A 401 -3.75 1.00 24.66
N SER A 402 -3.14 0.79 25.84
CA SER A 402 -2.42 -0.42 26.25
C SER A 402 -1.23 -0.91 25.39
N GLU A 403 -0.05 -0.30 25.56
CA GLU A 403 1.25 -0.98 25.28
C GLU A 403 2.21 -0.96 26.49
N SER A 404 1.73 -0.61 27.69
CA SER A 404 2.60 -0.32 28.85
C SER A 404 3.04 -1.53 29.69
N LYS A 405 3.04 -2.77 29.18
CA LYS A 405 3.50 -3.94 29.96
C LYS A 405 4.69 -4.72 29.38
N ALA A 406 5.22 -4.36 28.21
CA ALA A 406 6.28 -5.16 27.56
C ALA A 406 7.71 -4.56 27.63
N GLU A 407 7.89 -3.25 27.88
CA GLU A 407 9.23 -2.61 27.80
C GLU A 407 9.96 -2.46 29.15
N SER A 408 9.63 -3.24 30.18
CA SER A 408 10.30 -3.18 31.50
C SER A 408 10.96 -4.49 31.98
N LEU A 409 11.43 -5.34 31.06
CA LEU A 409 12.25 -6.52 31.38
C LEU A 409 13.63 -6.42 30.71
#